data_AF-A0A9P8SZU9-F1
#
_entry.id   AF-A0A9P8SZU9-F1
#
_cell.length_a   1.000
_cell.length_b   1.000
_cell.length_c   1.000
_cell.angle_alpha   90.00
_cell.angle_beta   90.00
_cell.angle_gamma   90.00
#
_symmetry.space_group_name_H-M   'P 1'
#
loop_
_entity.id
_entity.type
_entity.pdbx_description
1 polymer ?
#
loop_
_entity_poly.entity_id
_entity_poly.type
_entity_poly.pdbx_seq_one_letter_code
_entity_poly.pdbx_strand_id
1 'polypeptide(L)'
;MLKLNYKAIEFELNVQLAELSNIPQLDHVSCFYIQAISNSRLSGKHQYHHRHAVQSAERAVENHKCVFNNELIRAKLKLYANPKEAFTLSDKWLYITFFIHDTHTSKKNKLGTLELNLTEYANDREPKNLRYLLKDSKTNAILRLSVYMKHLDSAQDYHYNVPRRSTQQIYTGLKDSIEDSKKEFPDPEKHKNDSEMILNDIINKTFKFSWQFNGVNYDEFTPIECVRDITQHNGNGWKRNEFGVPYIDTVQHDYTTCKKSCHGPLQESDYRSDLRSWHLES
;
A
#
# COMPACT_ATOMS: atom_id res chain seq x y z
N MET A 1 0.49 -47.82 2.00
CA MET A 1 0.19 -46.38 1.78
C MET A 1 0.22 -45.70 3.14
N LEU A 2 1.32 -45.00 3.49
CA LEU A 2 1.49 -44.37 4.81
C LEU A 2 0.51 -43.19 4.94
N LYS A 3 -0.35 -43.20 5.97
CA LYS A 3 -1.22 -42.06 6.29
C LYS A 3 -0.34 -40.90 6.76
N LEU A 4 -0.40 -39.79 6.03
CA LEU A 4 0.26 -38.55 6.45
C LEU A 4 -0.49 -38.00 7.66
N ASN A 5 0.18 -37.94 8.80
CA ASN A 5 -0.38 -37.36 10.02
C ASN A 5 -0.21 -35.84 9.98
N TYR A 6 -1.21 -35.15 9.44
CA TYR A 6 -1.31 -33.70 9.55
C TYR A 6 -1.62 -33.34 11.01
N LYS A 7 -0.82 -32.46 11.61
CA LYS A 7 -1.08 -31.96 12.96
C LYS A 7 -1.86 -30.65 12.89
N ALA A 8 -2.99 -30.58 13.58
CA ALA A 8 -3.77 -29.36 13.72
C ALA A 8 -3.21 -28.53 14.89
N ILE A 9 -2.97 -27.24 14.64
CA ILE A 9 -2.53 -26.26 15.62
C ILE A 9 -3.61 -25.20 15.74
N GLU A 10 -3.99 -24.88 16.97
CA GLU A 10 -5.10 -23.97 17.26
C GLU A 10 -4.60 -22.57 17.59
N PHE A 11 -5.23 -21.59 16.97
CA PHE A 11 -4.91 -20.18 17.13
C PHE A 11 -6.18 -19.36 17.37
N GLU A 12 -6.03 -18.25 18.07
CA GLU A 12 -7.00 -17.18 18.16
C GLU A 12 -6.53 -16.00 17.30
N LEU A 13 -7.29 -15.72 16.25
CA LEU A 13 -7.12 -14.53 15.42
C LEU A 13 -7.75 -13.34 16.14
N ASN A 14 -7.00 -12.25 16.21
CA ASN A 14 -7.45 -10.95 16.65
C ASN A 14 -7.10 -9.93 15.56
N VAL A 15 -8.11 -9.41 14.84
CA VAL A 15 -7.93 -8.33 13.85
C VAL A 15 -8.69 -7.11 14.30
N GLN A 16 -8.00 -6.00 14.51
CA GLN A 16 -8.57 -4.73 14.92
C GLN A 16 -8.60 -3.77 13.73
N LEU A 17 -9.78 -3.34 13.30
CA LEU A 17 -9.92 -2.38 12.20
C LEU A 17 -9.97 -0.96 12.78
N ALA A 18 -9.04 -0.10 12.35
CA ALA A 18 -8.96 1.28 12.86
C ALA A 18 -9.78 2.23 11.98
N GLU A 19 -9.31 2.46 10.75
CA GLU A 19 -9.95 3.36 9.79
C GLU A 19 -9.67 2.93 8.34
N LEU A 20 -10.58 3.30 7.45
CA LEU A 20 -10.40 3.25 6.01
C LEU A 20 -10.39 4.68 5.46
N SER A 21 -9.36 5.05 4.71
CA SER A 21 -9.21 6.39 4.12
C SER A 21 -9.24 6.35 2.59
N ASN A 22 -9.33 7.54 1.98
CA ASN A 22 -9.47 7.74 0.53
C ASN A 22 -10.80 7.15 0.00
N ILE A 23 -11.87 7.35 0.76
CA ILE A 23 -13.23 6.98 0.37
C ILE A 23 -13.89 8.19 -0.32
N PRO A 24 -14.65 8.02 -1.41
CA PRO A 24 -15.48 9.07 -1.98
C PRO A 24 -16.35 9.72 -0.90
N GLN A 25 -16.28 11.05 -0.78
CA GLN A 25 -17.18 11.80 0.08
C GLN A 25 -18.40 12.17 -0.76
N LEU A 26 -19.50 11.49 -0.47
CA LEU A 26 -20.81 11.73 -1.04
C LEU A 26 -21.77 11.91 0.13
N ASP A 27 -22.75 12.78 -0.03
CA ASP A 27 -23.78 12.98 0.98
C ASP A 27 -24.56 11.67 1.20
N HIS A 28 -24.95 11.41 2.45
CA HIS A 28 -25.78 10.26 2.82
C HIS A 28 -25.15 8.90 2.49
N VAL A 29 -23.83 8.78 2.66
CA VAL A 29 -23.12 7.52 2.44
C VAL A 29 -22.67 6.87 3.75
N SER A 30 -22.97 5.58 3.86
CA SER A 30 -22.42 4.68 4.87
C SER A 30 -21.44 3.68 4.24
N CYS A 31 -20.53 3.17 5.06
CA CYS A 31 -19.57 2.15 4.70
C CYS A 31 -19.70 0.98 5.68
N PHE A 32 -19.61 -0.23 5.14
CA PHE A 32 -19.55 -1.46 5.91
C PHE A 32 -18.60 -2.44 5.22
N TYR A 33 -18.26 -3.52 5.92
CA TYR A 33 -17.45 -4.59 5.35
C TYR A 33 -18.09 -5.95 5.53
N ILE A 34 -17.69 -6.89 4.68
CA ILE A 34 -17.98 -8.31 4.81
C ILE A 34 -16.66 -9.05 4.95
N GLN A 35 -16.51 -9.78 6.05
CA GLN A 35 -15.34 -10.62 6.30
C GLN A 35 -15.62 -12.08 5.99
N ALA A 36 -14.66 -12.80 5.43
CA ALA A 36 -14.74 -14.24 5.19
C ALA A 36 -13.38 -14.90 5.44
N ILE A 37 -13.39 -16.09 6.03
CA ILE A 37 -12.18 -16.91 6.25
C ILE A 37 -12.28 -18.19 5.44
N SER A 38 -11.21 -18.54 4.73
CA SER A 38 -11.13 -19.72 3.85
C SER A 38 -9.80 -20.44 4.00
N ASN A 39 -9.80 -21.75 3.78
CA ASN A 39 -8.58 -22.55 3.70
C ASN A 39 -7.92 -22.47 2.32
N SER A 40 -8.60 -21.91 1.32
CA SER A 40 -8.09 -21.73 -0.05
C SER A 40 -8.24 -20.29 -0.49
N ARG A 41 -7.46 -19.92 -1.53
CA ARG A 41 -7.57 -18.59 -2.13
C ARG A 41 -8.92 -18.45 -2.83
N LEU A 42 -9.67 -17.40 -2.48
CA LEU A 42 -10.97 -17.08 -3.07
C LEU A 42 -10.80 -15.94 -4.07
N SER A 43 -11.59 -15.97 -5.14
CA SER A 43 -11.59 -14.93 -6.17
C SER A 43 -13.01 -14.37 -6.40
N GLY A 44 -13.08 -13.09 -6.76
CA GLY A 44 -14.30 -12.41 -7.14
C GLY A 44 -15.39 -12.47 -6.07
N LYS A 45 -16.61 -12.87 -6.47
CA LYS A 45 -17.79 -12.85 -5.60
C LYS A 45 -17.71 -13.80 -4.41
N HIS A 46 -16.88 -14.85 -4.51
CA HIS A 46 -16.72 -15.82 -3.43
C HIS A 46 -16.05 -15.21 -2.18
N GLN A 47 -15.35 -14.09 -2.32
CA GLN A 47 -14.70 -13.39 -1.21
C GLN A 47 -15.68 -12.79 -0.21
N TYR A 48 -16.93 -12.52 -0.61
CA TYR A 48 -17.96 -11.91 0.24
C TYR A 48 -19.31 -12.66 0.24
N HIS A 49 -19.47 -13.69 -0.58
CA HIS A 49 -20.60 -14.65 -0.51
C HIS A 49 -20.18 -16.02 0.05
N HIS A 50 -19.11 -16.07 0.84
CA HIS A 50 -18.68 -17.31 1.47
C HIS A 50 -19.68 -17.77 2.55
N ARG A 51 -19.76 -19.09 2.80
CA ARG A 51 -20.67 -19.66 3.82
C ARG A 51 -20.46 -19.07 5.22
N HIS A 52 -19.22 -18.68 5.52
CA HIS A 52 -18.83 -18.07 6.79
C HIS A 52 -18.60 -16.55 6.67
N ALA A 53 -19.25 -15.91 5.70
CA ALA A 53 -19.21 -14.47 5.56
C ALA A 53 -20.00 -13.79 6.68
N VAL A 54 -19.41 -12.77 7.30
CA VAL A 54 -20.04 -11.97 8.36
C VAL A 54 -19.99 -10.50 7.95
N GLN A 55 -21.14 -9.83 7.98
CA GLN A 55 -21.25 -8.41 7.68
C GLN A 55 -21.09 -7.58 8.96
N SER A 56 -20.37 -6.47 8.87
CA SER A 56 -20.25 -5.48 9.94
C SER A 56 -21.48 -4.56 10.03
N ALA A 57 -21.54 -3.77 11.10
CA ALA A 57 -22.43 -2.62 11.16
C ALA A 57 -22.02 -1.56 10.12
N GLU A 58 -23.00 -0.78 9.67
CA GLU A 58 -22.77 0.37 8.80
C GLU A 58 -22.26 1.58 9.61
N ARG A 59 -21.32 2.33 9.04
CA ARG A 59 -20.68 3.51 9.63
C ARG A 59 -20.76 4.68 8.66
N ALA A 60 -20.99 5.89 9.15
CA ALA A 60 -20.99 7.08 8.31
C ALA A 60 -19.58 7.36 7.76
N VAL A 61 -19.52 7.88 6.53
CA VAL A 61 -18.28 8.36 5.92
C VAL A 61 -18.15 9.85 6.18
N GLU A 62 -17.07 10.27 6.83
CA GLU A 62 -16.78 11.66 7.18
C GLU A 62 -15.35 12.00 6.75
N ASN A 63 -15.14 13.18 6.14
CA ASN A 63 -13.81 13.66 5.72
C ASN A 63 -13.02 12.62 4.91
N HIS A 64 -13.68 11.99 3.92
CA HIS A 64 -13.11 10.91 3.10
C HIS A 64 -12.62 9.67 3.87
N LYS A 65 -13.12 9.47 5.09
CA LYS A 65 -12.73 8.38 5.98
C LYS A 65 -13.95 7.67 6.56
N CYS A 66 -13.76 6.38 6.84
CA CYS A 66 -14.68 5.58 7.63
C CYS A 66 -13.93 5.04 8.84
N VAL A 67 -14.37 5.42 10.04
CA VAL A 67 -13.72 5.02 11.30
C VAL A 67 -14.48 3.84 11.90
N PHE A 68 -13.77 2.75 12.18
CA PHE A 68 -14.35 1.53 12.73
C PHE A 68 -14.20 1.43 14.25
N ASN A 69 -13.67 2.47 14.90
CA ASN A 69 -13.49 2.56 16.36
C ASN A 69 -12.84 1.30 16.95
N ASN A 70 -11.83 0.75 16.25
CA ASN A 70 -11.10 -0.42 16.71
C ASN A 70 -11.97 -1.67 16.88
N GLU A 71 -12.96 -1.84 16.00
CA GLU A 71 -13.77 -3.05 15.90
C GLU A 71 -12.89 -4.28 15.81
N LEU A 72 -13.16 -5.27 16.68
CA LEU A 72 -12.30 -6.41 16.90
C LEU A 72 -12.94 -7.68 16.36
N ILE A 73 -12.34 -8.23 15.32
CA ILE A 73 -12.68 -9.50 14.72
C ILE A 73 -11.92 -10.59 15.48
N ARG A 74 -12.65 -11.43 16.21
CA ARG A 74 -12.08 -12.61 16.88
C ARG A 74 -12.55 -13.90 16.24
N ALA A 75 -11.61 -14.80 15.94
CA ALA A 75 -11.95 -16.11 15.39
C ALA A 75 -10.98 -17.20 15.88
N LYS A 76 -11.50 -18.36 16.27
CA LYS A 76 -10.67 -19.54 16.54
C LYS A 76 -10.38 -20.28 15.24
N LEU A 77 -9.11 -20.52 14.96
CA LEU A 77 -8.63 -21.09 13.71
C LEU A 77 -7.79 -22.33 13.96
N LYS A 78 -7.93 -23.32 13.07
CA LYS A 78 -7.05 -24.50 13.02
C LYS A 78 -6.19 -24.43 11.76
N LEU A 79 -4.88 -24.48 11.93
CA LEU A 79 -3.89 -24.58 10.84
C LEU A 79 -3.28 -25.98 10.87
N TYR A 80 -3.09 -26.59 9.70
CA TYR A 80 -2.56 -27.93 9.59
C TYR A 80 -1.11 -27.90 9.14
N ALA A 81 -0.20 -28.47 9.93
CA ALA A 81 1.19 -28.63 9.54
C ALA A 81 1.34 -29.80 8.56
N ASN A 82 1.89 -29.54 7.38
CA ASN A 82 2.10 -30.54 6.33
C ASN A 82 3.41 -31.31 6.55
N PRO A 83 3.37 -32.61 6.89
CA PRO A 83 4.59 -33.39 7.14
C PRO A 83 5.47 -33.57 5.89
N LYS A 84 4.93 -33.41 4.68
CA LYS A 84 5.70 -33.51 3.43
C LYS A 84 6.58 -32.28 3.17
N GLU A 85 6.17 -31.14 3.70
CA GLU A 85 6.80 -29.84 3.46
C GLU A 85 7.46 -29.34 4.75
N ALA A 86 8.23 -30.22 5.40
CA ALA A 86 8.93 -29.89 6.65
C ALA A 86 8.00 -29.27 7.72
N PHE A 87 6.77 -29.77 7.86
CA PHE A 87 5.77 -29.25 8.81
C PHE A 87 5.39 -27.77 8.57
N THR A 88 5.37 -27.34 7.30
CA THR A 88 4.88 -26.01 6.93
C THR A 88 3.37 -25.90 7.16
N LEU A 89 2.91 -24.78 7.74
CA LEU A 89 1.50 -24.51 7.96
C LEU A 89 0.73 -24.33 6.65
N SER A 90 -0.41 -25.01 6.55
CA SER A 90 -1.38 -24.85 5.47
C SER A 90 -1.92 -23.42 5.42
N ASP A 91 -2.03 -22.86 4.23
CA ASP A 91 -2.61 -21.54 4.00
C ASP A 91 -3.99 -21.36 4.64
N LYS A 92 -4.22 -20.13 5.10
CA LYS A 92 -5.53 -19.70 5.57
C LYS A 92 -5.72 -18.23 5.29
N TRP A 93 -6.73 -17.93 4.49
CA TRP A 93 -6.95 -16.61 3.94
C TRP A 93 -8.10 -15.91 4.67
N LEU A 94 -7.86 -14.67 5.07
CA LEU A 94 -8.86 -13.71 5.50
C LEU A 94 -9.14 -12.75 4.34
N TYR A 95 -10.41 -12.61 4.00
CA TYR A 95 -10.91 -11.62 3.06
C TYR A 95 -11.75 -10.60 3.82
N ILE A 96 -11.51 -9.32 3.60
CA ILE A 96 -12.38 -8.24 4.08
C ILE A 96 -12.75 -7.37 2.89
N THR A 97 -13.99 -7.47 2.43
CA THR A 97 -14.51 -6.70 1.30
C THR A 97 -15.30 -5.51 1.81
N PHE A 98 -14.92 -4.30 1.40
CA PHE A 98 -15.57 -3.06 1.79
C PHE A 98 -16.61 -2.63 0.76
N PHE A 99 -17.73 -2.12 1.26
CA PHE A 99 -18.82 -1.61 0.46
C PHE A 99 -19.19 -0.20 0.90
N ILE A 100 -19.60 0.59 -0.08
CA ILE A 100 -20.23 1.89 0.08
C ILE A 100 -21.72 1.68 -0.15
N HIS A 101 -22.55 2.15 0.78
CA HIS A 101 -23.99 2.17 0.67
C HIS A 101 -24.47 3.61 0.65
N ASP A 102 -25.13 3.97 -0.44
CA ASP A 102 -25.84 5.24 -0.57
C ASP A 102 -27.25 5.04 0.01
N THR A 103 -27.56 5.74 1.10
CA THR A 103 -28.83 5.58 1.80
C THR A 103 -30.02 6.18 1.03
N HIS A 104 -29.78 7.11 0.10
CA HIS A 104 -30.82 7.69 -0.75
C HIS A 104 -31.20 6.75 -1.88
N THR A 105 -30.22 6.21 -2.59
CA THR A 105 -30.49 5.32 -3.73
C THR A 105 -30.59 3.84 -3.35
N SER A 106 -30.28 3.51 -2.08
CA SER A 106 -30.14 2.15 -1.56
C SER A 106 -29.11 1.29 -2.32
N LYS A 107 -28.26 1.91 -3.15
CA LYS A 107 -27.26 1.22 -3.97
C LYS A 107 -26.04 0.85 -3.12
N LYS A 108 -25.53 -0.37 -3.33
CA LYS A 108 -24.33 -0.89 -2.67
C LYS A 108 -23.24 -1.12 -3.71
N ASN A 109 -22.11 -0.44 -3.54
CA ASN A 109 -20.97 -0.52 -4.45
C ASN A 109 -19.76 -1.10 -3.73
N LYS A 110 -19.07 -2.07 -4.35
CA LYS A 110 -17.80 -2.61 -3.84
C LYS A 110 -16.73 -1.52 -3.93
N LEU A 111 -16.05 -1.24 -2.82
CA LEU A 111 -14.94 -0.30 -2.74
C LEU A 111 -13.59 -0.99 -2.93
N GLY A 112 -13.46 -2.23 -2.48
CA GLY A 112 -12.24 -3.03 -2.63
C GLY A 112 -12.18 -4.19 -1.63
N THR A 113 -11.16 -5.03 -1.76
CA THR A 113 -10.96 -6.21 -0.90
C THR A 113 -9.55 -6.23 -0.30
N LEU A 114 -9.45 -6.50 1.00
CA LEU A 114 -8.22 -6.96 1.65
C LEU A 114 -8.11 -8.48 1.49
N GLU A 115 -6.97 -8.97 1.01
CA GLU A 115 -6.61 -10.39 0.99
C GLU A 115 -5.40 -10.60 1.91
N LEU A 116 -5.56 -11.37 2.98
CA LEU A 116 -4.51 -11.59 3.96
C LEU A 116 -4.30 -13.08 4.20
N ASN A 117 -3.07 -13.58 4.03
CA ASN A 117 -2.71 -14.92 4.47
C ASN A 117 -2.36 -14.88 5.97
N LEU A 118 -3.18 -15.52 6.78
CA LEU A 118 -3.04 -15.53 8.23
C LEU A 118 -1.83 -16.34 8.70
N THR A 119 -1.39 -17.34 7.92
CA THR A 119 -0.24 -18.17 8.29
C THR A 119 1.03 -17.33 8.52
N GLU A 120 1.21 -16.25 7.76
CA GLU A 120 2.36 -15.34 7.85
C GLU A 120 2.50 -14.63 9.21
N TYR A 121 1.43 -14.64 10.02
CA TYR A 121 1.35 -14.00 11.34
C TYR A 121 1.44 -15.00 12.49
N ALA A 122 1.50 -16.31 12.22
CA ALA A 122 1.46 -17.33 13.26
C ALA A 122 2.64 -17.28 14.25
N ASN A 123 3.81 -16.80 13.80
CA ASN A 123 5.02 -16.67 14.61
C ASN A 123 5.21 -15.29 15.26
N ASP A 124 4.31 -14.33 15.02
CA ASP A 124 4.45 -13.00 15.59
C ASP A 124 4.11 -13.02 17.09
N ARG A 125 4.98 -12.43 17.91
CA ARG A 125 4.79 -12.35 19.37
C ARG A 125 3.90 -11.19 19.82
N GLU A 126 3.73 -10.20 18.96
CA GLU A 126 3.03 -8.96 19.26
C GLU A 126 2.10 -8.58 18.11
N PRO A 127 0.99 -7.87 18.40
CA PRO A 127 0.12 -7.33 17.37
C PRO A 127 0.87 -6.43 16.39
N LYS A 128 0.64 -6.63 15.09
CA LYS A 128 1.23 -5.82 14.04
C LYS A 128 0.22 -4.84 13.49
N ASN A 129 0.51 -3.55 13.65
CA ASN A 129 -0.22 -2.46 13.01
C ASN A 129 0.23 -2.33 11.56
N LEU A 130 -0.72 -2.38 10.64
CA LEU A 130 -0.51 -2.50 9.21
C LEU A 130 -1.37 -1.49 8.45
N ARG A 131 -0.85 -1.03 7.32
CA ARG A 131 -1.57 -0.23 6.33
C ARG A 131 -1.65 -1.02 5.04
N TYR A 132 -2.87 -1.25 4.54
CA TYR A 132 -3.13 -2.03 3.34
C TYR A 132 -3.84 -1.22 2.28
N LEU A 133 -3.34 -1.29 1.05
CA LEU A 133 -4.09 -0.82 -0.11
C LEU A 133 -5.11 -1.90 -0.51
N LEU A 134 -6.38 -1.52 -0.62
CA LEU A 134 -7.42 -2.46 -1.04
C LEU A 134 -7.24 -2.87 -2.51
N LYS A 135 -7.36 -4.17 -2.79
CA LYS A 135 -7.43 -4.70 -4.16
C LYS A 135 -8.77 -4.39 -4.81
N ASP A 136 -8.78 -4.34 -6.14
CA ASP A 136 -9.95 -3.96 -6.94
C ASP A 136 -10.58 -2.62 -6.50
N SER A 137 -9.76 -1.70 -5.99
CA SER A 137 -10.25 -0.42 -5.48
C SER A 137 -10.14 0.68 -6.52
N LYS A 138 -11.24 1.40 -6.75
CA LYS A 138 -11.27 2.55 -7.67
C LYS A 138 -10.63 3.81 -7.08
N THR A 139 -10.52 3.91 -5.75
CA THR A 139 -10.08 5.14 -5.07
C THR A 139 -8.77 4.99 -4.31
N ASN A 140 -8.02 3.90 -4.56
CA ASN A 140 -6.80 3.59 -3.82
C ASN A 140 -7.03 3.66 -2.30
N ALA A 141 -8.13 3.05 -1.84
CA ALA A 141 -8.53 3.09 -0.45
C ALA A 141 -7.49 2.39 0.44
N ILE A 142 -7.11 3.05 1.54
CA ILE A 142 -6.07 2.56 2.45
C ILE A 142 -6.71 2.18 3.77
N LEU A 143 -6.56 0.92 4.15
CA LEU A 143 -7.05 0.36 5.40
C LEU A 143 -5.95 0.32 6.45
N ARG A 144 -6.23 0.86 7.63
CA ARG A 144 -5.39 0.73 8.82
C ARG A 144 -5.98 -0.33 9.74
N LEU A 145 -5.18 -1.33 10.10
CA LEU A 145 -5.62 -2.44 10.93
C LEU A 145 -4.48 -3.00 11.77
N SER A 146 -4.80 -3.74 12.83
CA SER A 146 -3.85 -4.53 13.61
C SER A 146 -4.17 -6.01 13.48
N VAL A 147 -3.17 -6.87 13.26
CA VAL A 147 -3.35 -8.34 13.21
C VAL A 147 -2.50 -8.98 14.29
N TYR A 148 -3.10 -9.92 15.00
CA TYR A 148 -2.40 -10.77 15.93
C TYR A 148 -2.95 -12.20 15.89
N MET A 149 -2.05 -13.18 15.85
CA MET A 149 -2.39 -14.58 15.99
C MET A 149 -1.83 -15.12 17.30
N LYS A 150 -2.72 -15.37 18.25
CA LYS A 150 -2.35 -15.95 19.54
C LYS A 150 -2.44 -17.46 19.48
N HIS A 151 -1.39 -18.15 19.91
CA HIS A 151 -1.40 -19.61 20.03
C HIS A 151 -2.28 -20.06 21.21
N LEU A 152 -3.12 -21.07 21.01
CA LEU A 152 -4.02 -21.65 22.02
C LEU A 152 -3.45 -23.00 22.52
N ASP A 153 -2.32 -22.96 23.22
CA ASP A 153 -1.77 -23.94 24.17
C ASP A 153 -1.77 -25.47 23.94
N SER A 154 -2.19 -26.00 22.80
CA SER A 154 -2.13 -27.47 22.57
C SER A 154 -0.84 -27.95 21.89
N ALA A 155 0.11 -27.06 21.60
CA ALA A 155 1.27 -27.40 20.75
C ALA A 155 2.54 -26.61 21.08
N GLN A 156 2.77 -26.23 22.35
CA GLN A 156 3.94 -25.44 22.74
C GLN A 156 5.28 -26.12 22.38
N ASP A 157 5.27 -27.45 22.22
CA ASP A 157 6.44 -28.26 21.85
C ASP A 157 6.48 -28.67 20.36
N TYR A 158 5.62 -28.13 19.50
CA TYR A 158 5.60 -28.51 18.09
C TYR A 158 6.31 -27.50 17.20
N HIS A 159 7.43 -27.93 16.62
CA HIS A 159 8.12 -27.17 15.60
C HIS A 159 7.34 -27.22 14.29
N TYR A 160 6.85 -26.06 13.84
CA TYR A 160 6.25 -25.87 12.53
C TYR A 160 6.98 -24.76 11.78
N ASN A 161 6.89 -24.82 10.46
CA ASN A 161 7.43 -23.79 9.59
C ASN A 161 6.30 -22.89 9.10
N VAL A 162 6.58 -21.59 9.05
CA VAL A 162 5.67 -20.59 8.48
C VAL A 162 6.20 -20.24 7.09
N PRO A 163 5.35 -20.17 6.06
CA PRO A 163 5.77 -19.69 4.74
C PRO A 163 6.47 -18.33 4.85
N ARG A 164 7.46 -18.08 3.98
CA ARG A 164 8.12 -16.77 3.96
C ARG A 164 7.06 -15.69 3.73
N ARG A 165 7.04 -14.69 4.61
CA ARG A 165 6.12 -13.56 4.54
C ARG A 165 6.20 -12.94 3.15
N SER A 166 5.09 -12.92 2.42
CA SER A 166 5.02 -12.11 1.22
C SER A 166 5.17 -10.65 1.67
N THR A 167 6.11 -9.89 1.08
CA THR A 167 6.49 -8.54 1.54
C THR A 167 5.40 -7.47 1.27
N GLN A 168 4.12 -7.80 1.45
CA GLN A 168 2.98 -7.25 0.74
C GLN A 168 2.08 -6.38 1.61
N GLN A 169 2.65 -5.49 2.41
CA GLN A 169 1.86 -4.56 3.22
C GLN A 169 1.30 -3.41 2.36
N ILE A 170 2.07 -2.88 1.39
CA ILE A 170 1.56 -1.97 0.34
C ILE A 170 1.84 -2.50 -1.08
N TYR A 171 2.75 -3.46 -1.22
CA TYR A 171 3.26 -3.85 -2.52
C TYR A 171 2.29 -4.61 -3.41
N THR A 172 1.18 -5.20 -2.93
CA THR A 172 0.32 -6.00 -3.81
C THR A 172 -0.44 -5.14 -4.81
N GLY A 173 -1.02 -4.01 -4.38
CA GLY A 173 -1.68 -3.09 -5.31
C GLY A 173 -0.69 -2.36 -6.22
N LEU A 174 0.47 -1.96 -5.68
CA LEU A 174 1.52 -1.31 -6.50
C LEU A 174 2.18 -2.29 -7.48
N LYS A 175 2.42 -3.55 -7.09
CA LYS A 175 3.05 -4.56 -7.94
C LYS A 175 2.16 -4.90 -9.13
N ASP A 176 0.85 -5.04 -8.93
CA ASP A 176 -0.09 -5.28 -10.03
C ASP A 176 -0.12 -4.07 -10.98
N SER A 177 -0.12 -2.83 -10.47
CA SER A 177 -0.01 -1.62 -11.32
C SER A 177 1.35 -1.48 -12.04
N ILE A 178 2.44 -1.91 -11.42
CA ILE A 178 3.79 -1.89 -12.02
C ILE A 178 3.97 -3.04 -13.03
N GLU A 179 3.34 -4.20 -12.80
CA GLU A 179 3.32 -5.30 -13.76
C GLU A 179 2.40 -5.01 -14.95
N ASP A 180 1.30 -4.28 -14.74
CA ASP A 180 0.46 -3.80 -15.84
C ASP A 180 1.14 -2.67 -16.63
N SER A 181 1.89 -1.76 -15.99
CA SER A 181 2.74 -0.81 -16.73
C SER A 181 3.85 -1.51 -17.52
N LYS A 182 4.35 -2.66 -17.04
CA LYS A 182 5.27 -3.53 -17.82
C LYS A 182 4.65 -4.16 -19.05
N LYS A 183 3.33 -4.32 -19.12
CA LYS A 183 2.61 -4.79 -20.31
C LYS A 183 2.27 -3.66 -21.29
N GLU A 184 2.33 -2.40 -20.84
CA GLU A 184 2.11 -1.21 -21.67
C GLU A 184 3.40 -0.58 -22.19
N PHE A 185 4.58 -1.08 -21.81
CA PHE A 185 5.79 -0.76 -22.57
C PHE A 185 5.73 -1.52 -23.90
N PRO A 186 5.58 -0.83 -25.03
CA PRO A 186 5.61 -1.46 -26.33
C PRO A 186 7.00 -2.05 -26.52
N ASP A 187 7.04 -3.26 -27.09
CA ASP A 187 8.23 -3.86 -27.68
C ASP A 187 9.05 -2.78 -28.43
N PRO A 188 10.36 -2.60 -28.16
CA PRO A 188 11.17 -1.52 -28.73
C PRO A 188 11.25 -1.49 -30.26
N GLU A 189 10.65 -2.46 -30.96
CA GLU A 189 10.65 -2.56 -32.41
C GLU A 189 9.46 -1.87 -33.10
N LYS A 190 8.57 -1.14 -32.37
CA LYS A 190 7.32 -0.65 -32.97
C LYS A 190 6.90 0.79 -32.63
N HIS A 191 7.80 1.78 -32.75
CA HIS A 191 7.36 3.18 -32.82
C HIS A 191 8.02 3.96 -33.96
N LYS A 192 7.20 4.63 -34.77
CA LYS A 192 7.56 5.40 -35.96
C LYS A 192 7.93 6.87 -35.69
N ASN A 193 8.08 7.29 -34.44
CA ASN A 193 8.31 8.70 -34.09
C ASN A 193 9.49 8.85 -33.12
N ASP A 194 10.72 8.79 -33.63
CA ASP A 194 11.95 9.01 -32.84
C ASP A 194 11.89 10.33 -32.04
N SER A 195 11.21 11.35 -32.58
CA SER A 195 11.03 12.66 -31.94
C SER A 195 10.25 12.60 -30.61
N GLU A 196 9.25 11.73 -30.47
CA GLU A 196 8.47 11.60 -29.22
C GLU A 196 9.25 10.83 -28.16
N MET A 197 10.06 9.84 -28.56
CA MET A 197 10.94 9.12 -27.65
C MET A 197 12.05 10.03 -27.12
N ILE A 198 12.65 10.84 -28.00
CA ILE A 198 13.67 11.83 -27.64
C ILE A 198 13.06 12.92 -26.76
N LEU A 199 11.86 13.42 -27.08
CA LEU A 199 11.18 14.42 -26.26
C LEU A 199 10.87 13.87 -24.86
N ASN A 200 10.35 12.65 -24.76
CA ASN A 200 10.12 11.99 -23.47
C ASN A 200 11.41 11.74 -22.70
N ASP A 201 12.50 11.36 -23.37
CA ASP A 201 13.81 11.20 -22.74
C ASP A 201 14.37 12.53 -22.24
N ILE A 202 14.27 13.61 -23.02
CA ILE A 202 14.66 14.96 -22.63
C ILE A 202 13.80 15.47 -21.47
N ILE A 203 12.48 15.28 -21.53
CA ILE A 203 11.55 15.66 -20.46
C ILE A 203 11.92 14.90 -19.18
N ASN A 204 12.12 13.59 -19.25
CA ASN A 204 12.50 12.77 -18.10
C ASN A 204 13.88 13.14 -17.54
N LYS A 205 14.86 13.43 -18.40
CA LYS A 205 16.18 13.94 -18.00
C LYS A 205 16.07 15.31 -17.35
N THR A 206 15.29 16.23 -17.92
CA THR A 206 15.06 17.58 -17.39
C THR A 206 14.37 17.51 -16.03
N PHE A 207 13.37 16.66 -15.87
CA PHE A 207 12.76 16.40 -14.56
C PHE A 207 13.78 15.86 -13.58
N LYS A 208 14.53 14.80 -13.92
CA LYS A 208 15.59 14.26 -13.05
C LYS A 208 16.62 15.33 -12.66
N PHE A 209 17.04 16.17 -13.60
CA PHE A 209 17.93 17.29 -13.31
C PHE A 209 17.29 18.29 -12.37
N SER A 210 16.01 18.66 -12.55
CA SER A 210 15.32 19.58 -11.63
C SER A 210 15.21 19.03 -10.20
N TRP A 211 15.14 17.70 -10.05
CA TRP A 211 15.18 17.04 -8.75
C TRP A 211 16.61 16.98 -8.17
N GLN A 212 17.63 16.86 -9.02
CA GLN A 212 19.05 16.86 -8.62
C GLN A 212 19.66 18.26 -8.41
N PHE A 213 19.04 19.32 -8.95
CA PHE A 213 19.55 20.70 -8.90
C PHE A 213 19.22 21.43 -7.59
N ASN A 214 18.42 20.83 -6.70
CA ASN A 214 18.42 21.23 -5.30
C ASN A 214 19.75 20.78 -4.70
N GLY A 215 20.76 21.66 -4.77
CA GLY A 215 22.18 21.45 -4.46
C GLY A 215 22.54 21.08 -3.02
N VAL A 216 21.66 20.37 -2.32
CA VAL A 216 21.92 19.69 -1.06
C VAL A 216 21.80 18.20 -1.39
N ASN A 217 22.90 17.45 -1.36
CA ASN A 217 22.83 15.99 -1.29
C ASN A 217 22.23 15.63 0.07
N TYR A 218 20.91 15.71 0.22
CA TYR A 218 20.25 15.10 1.35
C TYR A 218 20.13 13.61 1.05
N ASP A 219 20.55 12.79 2.01
CA ASP A 219 20.32 11.36 1.90
C ASP A 219 18.80 11.14 1.88
N GLU A 220 18.21 10.96 0.70
CA GLU A 220 16.83 10.54 0.59
C GLU A 220 16.72 9.06 1.01
N PHE A 221 15.54 8.67 1.47
CA PHE A 221 15.24 7.25 1.52
C PHE A 221 15.19 6.71 0.10
N THR A 222 15.77 5.52 -0.10
CA THR A 222 15.50 4.76 -1.31
C THR A 222 13.98 4.48 -1.42
N PRO A 223 13.42 4.26 -2.61
CA PRO A 223 11.98 3.99 -2.76
C PRO A 223 11.48 2.85 -1.84
N ILE A 224 12.30 1.82 -1.62
CA ILE A 224 11.97 0.71 -0.72
C ILE A 224 11.94 1.15 0.76
N GLU A 225 12.84 2.04 1.17
CA GLU A 225 12.90 2.58 2.53
C GLU A 225 11.75 3.55 2.80
N CYS A 226 11.38 4.41 1.84
CA CYS A 226 10.19 5.26 1.93
C CYS A 226 8.95 4.42 2.21
N VAL A 227 8.74 3.36 1.41
CA VAL A 227 7.60 2.47 1.60
C VAL A 227 7.68 1.78 2.96
N ARG A 228 8.85 1.32 3.39
CA ARG A 228 9.03 0.69 4.71
C ARG A 228 8.69 1.64 5.85
N ASP A 229 9.09 2.91 5.76
CA ASP A 229 8.75 3.95 6.73
C ASP A 229 7.24 4.16 6.84
N ILE A 230 6.56 4.32 5.70
CA ILE A 230 5.10 4.51 5.64
C ILE A 230 4.34 3.27 6.16
N THR A 231 4.83 2.07 5.85
CA THR A 231 4.12 0.81 6.11
C THR A 231 4.34 0.23 7.48
N GLN A 232 5.60 0.19 7.93
CA GLN A 232 6.02 -0.56 9.11
C GLN A 232 6.24 0.36 10.30
N HIS A 233 6.77 1.56 10.05
CA HIS A 233 7.13 2.51 11.10
C HIS A 233 6.05 3.57 11.33
N ASN A 234 4.93 3.51 10.59
CA ASN A 234 3.84 4.47 10.66
C ASN A 234 4.31 5.92 10.38
N GLY A 235 5.42 6.07 9.64
CA GLY A 235 5.98 7.34 9.25
C GLY A 235 5.24 7.98 8.08
N ASN A 236 5.83 9.05 7.54
CA ASN A 236 5.31 9.84 6.43
C ASN A 236 6.12 9.69 5.14
N GLY A 237 7.10 8.78 5.11
CA GLY A 237 7.91 8.48 3.93
C GLY A 237 9.08 9.44 3.70
N TRP A 238 9.28 10.39 4.62
CA TRP A 238 10.37 11.36 4.55
C TRP A 238 11.47 10.98 5.52
N LYS A 239 12.72 10.93 5.05
CA LYS A 239 13.87 10.74 5.94
C LYS A 239 13.98 11.94 6.87
N ARG A 240 14.23 11.67 8.15
CA ARG A 240 14.35 12.67 9.22
C ARG A 240 15.79 12.77 9.71
N ASN A 241 16.16 13.95 10.17
CA ASN A 241 17.43 14.16 10.89
C ASN A 241 17.34 13.65 12.35
N GLU A 242 18.43 13.78 13.10
CA GLU A 242 18.52 13.40 14.52
C GLU A 242 17.52 14.15 15.43
N PHE A 243 17.01 15.30 14.98
CA PHE A 243 15.99 16.10 15.66
C PHE A 243 14.56 15.72 15.27
N GLY A 244 14.38 14.71 14.43
CA GLY A 244 13.06 14.24 13.99
C GLY A 244 12.38 15.13 12.94
N VAL A 245 13.09 16.10 12.35
CA VAL A 245 12.58 16.99 11.31
C VAL A 245 12.83 16.34 9.93
N PRO A 246 11.83 16.31 9.02
CA PRO A 246 12.05 15.87 7.65
C PRO A 246 13.12 16.70 6.96
N TYR A 247 14.07 16.06 6.26
CA TYR A 247 15.14 16.80 5.57
C TYR A 247 14.60 17.83 4.57
N ILE A 248 13.45 17.57 3.94
CA ILE A 248 12.80 18.52 3.03
C ILE A 248 12.43 19.85 3.71
N ASP A 249 12.04 19.80 4.99
CA ASP A 249 11.62 20.99 5.75
C ASP A 249 12.82 21.78 6.27
N THR A 250 14.00 21.14 6.41
CA THR A 250 15.24 21.86 6.76
C THR A 250 15.68 22.84 5.67
N VAL A 251 15.36 22.56 4.40
CA VAL A 251 15.77 23.42 3.27
C VAL A 251 14.96 24.73 3.22
N GLN A 252 13.71 24.74 3.69
CA GLN A 252 12.91 25.98 3.73
C GLN A 252 13.51 27.08 4.64
N HIS A 253 14.33 26.68 5.62
CA HIS A 253 15.02 27.63 6.50
C HIS A 253 16.19 28.34 5.82
N ASP A 254 16.85 27.69 4.85
CA ASP A 254 17.98 28.27 4.12
C ASP A 254 17.52 29.18 2.96
N TYR A 255 16.36 28.90 2.35
CA TYR A 255 15.78 29.81 1.34
C TYR A 255 15.30 31.13 1.94
N THR A 256 14.84 31.12 3.20
CA THR A 256 14.41 32.36 3.89
C THR A 256 15.59 33.25 4.29
N THR A 257 16.79 32.68 4.44
CA THR A 257 18.04 33.42 4.67
C THR A 257 18.73 33.87 3.37
N CYS A 258 18.69 33.09 2.26
CA CYS A 258 19.27 33.52 0.96
C CYS A 258 18.46 34.65 0.26
N LYS A 259 17.21 34.95 0.68
CA LYS A 259 16.48 36.11 0.13
C LYS A 259 17.16 37.46 0.41
N LYS A 260 18.24 37.50 1.21
CA LYS A 260 19.05 38.72 1.41
C LYS A 260 20.22 38.91 0.44
N SER A 261 20.59 37.95 -0.43
CA SER A 261 21.67 38.22 -1.41
C SER A 261 21.67 37.41 -2.71
N CYS A 262 20.56 36.81 -3.12
CA CYS A 262 20.56 35.88 -4.25
C CYS A 262 19.51 36.37 -5.28
N HIS A 263 19.96 36.78 -6.46
CA HIS A 263 19.13 37.22 -7.59
C HIS A 263 18.01 36.21 -7.88
N GLY A 264 16.86 36.71 -8.35
CA GLY A 264 15.64 35.94 -8.60
C GLY A 264 15.81 34.80 -9.63
N PRO A 265 14.71 34.07 -9.95
CA PRO A 265 14.77 32.97 -10.90
C PRO A 265 15.39 33.47 -12.22
N LEU A 266 16.33 32.68 -12.75
CA LEU A 266 17.13 32.96 -13.94
C LEU A 266 16.28 33.68 -15.00
N GLN A 267 16.57 34.96 -15.24
CA GLN A 267 15.92 35.67 -16.32
C GLN A 267 16.51 35.20 -17.64
N GLU A 268 15.64 34.92 -18.61
CA GLU A 268 15.99 34.51 -19.98
C GLU A 268 16.93 35.51 -20.69
N SER A 269 17.01 36.76 -20.19
CA SER A 269 17.90 37.82 -20.65
C SER A 269 19.39 37.54 -20.42
N ASP A 270 19.75 36.73 -19.42
CA ASP A 270 21.13 36.60 -18.95
C ASP A 270 21.99 35.69 -19.85
N TYR A 271 21.35 34.92 -20.75
CA TYR A 271 22.02 33.94 -21.61
C TYR A 271 21.65 34.05 -23.10
N ARG A 272 20.84 35.04 -23.50
CA ARG A 272 20.39 35.23 -24.89
C ARG A 272 20.77 36.58 -25.49
N SER A 273 21.92 37.14 -25.11
CA SER A 273 22.47 38.33 -25.78
C SER A 273 22.85 38.07 -27.25
N ASP A 274 23.13 36.82 -27.61
CA ASP A 274 23.89 36.49 -28.83
C ASP A 274 22.99 36.16 -30.03
N LEU A 275 21.66 36.18 -29.86
CA LEU A 275 20.68 35.89 -30.92
C LEU A 275 20.02 37.14 -31.52
N ARG A 276 20.51 38.35 -31.19
CA ARG A 276 19.96 39.61 -31.72
C ARG A 276 20.59 40.13 -33.02
N SER A 277 21.57 39.44 -33.59
CA SER A 277 22.24 39.86 -34.83
C SER A 277 21.84 39.01 -36.04
N TRP A 278 20.57 39.07 -36.41
CA TRP A 278 20.14 38.88 -37.81
C TRP A 278 19.21 40.04 -38.15
N HIS A 279 19.78 41.23 -38.35
CA HIS A 279 19.09 42.27 -39.08
C HIS A 279 19.21 41.90 -40.56
N LEU A 280 18.08 41.60 -41.21
CA LEU A 280 17.98 41.67 -42.66
C LEU A 280 18.13 43.14 -43.04
N GLU A 281 19.28 43.50 -43.61
CA GLU A 281 19.39 44.72 -44.40
C GLU A 281 18.61 44.52 -45.70
N SER A 282 17.62 45.41 -45.89
CA SER A 282 16.87 45.83 -47.08
C SER A 282 16.88 44.94 -48.33
#